data_AF-A0A2V5TH40-F1
#
_entry.id   AF-A0A2V5TH40-F1
#
_cell.length_a   1.000
_cell.length_b   1.000
_cell.length_c   1.000
_cell.angle_alpha   90.00
_cell.angle_beta   90.00
_cell.angle_gamma   90.00
#
_symmetry.space_group_name_H-M   'P 1'
#
loop_
_entity.id
_entity.type
_entity.pdbx_description
1 polymer ?
#
loop_
_entity_poly.entity_id
_entity_poly.type
_entity_poly.pdbx_seq_one_letter_code
_entity_poly.pdbx_strand_id
1 'polypeptide(L)'
;MNQSSCKPQLILLSLLLCFAIPSLRAGFVETFEDGTNDGDWRLTTSTEPVIEPDGGNPGAYLHQQVDAAIPTWYVPLDTAPTHFLGNYARRRIRAMSFDLNIYSGSEVPDRNVTLDVETTFGTGDFTQGVDAYYVGTDISRFPSGWQTYTFRIDAASPVIPPGWVVTRGNGRPGTDADWQALMRDVETVGLELGTPGYFYPFWIWDLGLDNVRIGP
;
A
#
# COMPACT_ATOMS: atom_id res chain seq x y z
N MET A 1 -25.38 -66.91 -49.61
CA MET A 1 -25.42 -65.52 -50.10
C MET A 1 -26.12 -64.69 -49.06
N ASN A 2 -25.38 -63.89 -48.29
CA ASN A 2 -25.82 -62.60 -47.72
C ASN A 2 -24.76 -62.00 -46.79
N GLN A 3 -24.30 -60.82 -47.22
CA GLN A 3 -24.06 -59.60 -46.47
C GLN A 3 -22.82 -59.46 -45.56
N SER A 4 -21.94 -58.58 -46.06
CA SER A 4 -20.85 -57.86 -45.43
C SER A 4 -21.25 -57.12 -44.15
N SER A 5 -20.32 -57.03 -43.18
CA SER A 5 -20.32 -55.95 -42.19
C SER A 5 -18.87 -55.59 -41.83
N CYS A 6 -18.34 -54.58 -42.54
CA CYS A 6 -17.12 -53.88 -42.17
C CYS A 6 -17.43 -52.92 -41.01
N LYS A 7 -16.82 -53.11 -39.84
CA LYS A 7 -16.97 -52.19 -38.70
C LYS A 7 -15.84 -51.15 -38.73
N PRO A 8 -16.12 -49.84 -38.69
CA PRO A 8 -15.10 -48.82 -38.58
C PRO A 8 -14.58 -48.73 -37.13
N GLN A 9 -13.26 -48.79 -36.98
CA GLN A 9 -12.53 -48.58 -35.73
C GLN A 9 -12.43 -47.07 -35.47
N LEU A 10 -13.19 -46.56 -34.49
CA LEU A 10 -12.99 -45.19 -33.98
C LEU A 10 -11.77 -45.16 -33.07
N ILE A 11 -10.72 -44.47 -33.50
CA ILE A 11 -9.58 -44.08 -32.65
C ILE A 11 -10.02 -42.81 -31.91
N LEU A 12 -10.28 -42.94 -30.60
CA LEU A 12 -10.57 -41.80 -29.73
C LEU A 12 -9.23 -41.18 -29.29
N LEU A 13 -8.87 -40.05 -29.88
CA LEU A 13 -7.69 -39.27 -29.48
C LEU A 13 -8.09 -38.40 -28.28
N SER A 14 -7.72 -38.81 -27.06
CA SER A 14 -7.93 -38.03 -25.85
C SER A 14 -7.01 -36.81 -25.84
N LEU A 15 -7.54 -35.64 -26.19
CA LEU A 15 -6.87 -34.35 -26.02
C LEU A 15 -6.82 -34.03 -24.51
N LEU A 16 -5.64 -34.17 -23.88
CA LEU A 16 -5.39 -33.59 -22.56
C LEU A 16 -5.27 -32.06 -22.71
N LEU A 17 -6.35 -31.35 -22.40
CA LEU A 17 -6.31 -29.90 -22.23
C LEU A 17 -5.67 -29.59 -20.86
N CYS A 18 -4.40 -29.21 -20.85
CA CYS A 18 -3.79 -28.59 -19.67
C CYS A 18 -4.39 -27.18 -19.53
N PHE A 19 -5.45 -27.05 -18.73
CA PHE A 19 -5.91 -25.75 -18.26
C PHE A 19 -4.86 -25.19 -17.30
N ALA A 20 -4.01 -24.29 -17.78
CA ALA A 20 -3.23 -23.42 -16.91
C ALA A 20 -4.21 -22.49 -16.20
N ILE A 21 -4.57 -22.81 -14.96
CA ILE A 21 -5.30 -21.89 -14.09
C ILE A 21 -4.31 -20.76 -13.78
N PRO A 22 -4.58 -19.50 -14.17
CA PRO A 22 -3.75 -18.40 -13.72
C PRO A 22 -3.84 -18.36 -12.19
N SER A 23 -2.71 -18.51 -11.51
CA SER A 23 -2.62 -18.23 -10.08
C SER A 23 -2.92 -16.75 -9.89
N LEU A 24 -4.12 -16.44 -9.39
CA LEU A 24 -4.42 -15.10 -8.88
C LEU A 24 -3.42 -14.88 -7.74
N ARG A 25 -2.50 -13.94 -7.89
CA ARG A 25 -1.59 -13.59 -6.80
C ARG A 25 -2.45 -12.94 -5.72
N ALA A 26 -2.64 -13.60 -4.58
CA ALA A 26 -3.45 -13.05 -3.51
C ALA A 26 -2.80 -11.77 -2.97
N GLY A 27 -3.61 -10.76 -2.67
CA GLY A 27 -3.17 -9.63 -1.86
C GLY A 27 -2.90 -10.06 -0.41
N PHE A 28 -2.33 -9.16 0.37
CA PHE A 28 -2.13 -9.30 1.80
C PHE A 28 -2.98 -8.27 2.55
N VAL A 29 -3.44 -8.63 3.75
CA VAL A 29 -4.14 -7.75 4.68
C VAL A 29 -3.50 -7.93 6.05
N GLU A 30 -3.00 -6.85 6.61
CA GLU A 30 -2.62 -6.79 8.02
C GLU A 30 -3.86 -6.42 8.83
N THR A 31 -4.32 -7.35 9.66
CA THR A 31 -5.51 -7.19 10.52
C THR A 31 -5.14 -7.05 12.00
N PHE A 32 -3.86 -7.25 12.37
CA PHE A 32 -3.35 -7.23 13.74
C PHE A 32 -3.95 -8.28 14.70
N GLU A 33 -4.94 -9.07 14.25
CA GLU A 33 -5.64 -10.13 14.99
C GLU A 33 -4.75 -11.21 15.61
N ASP A 34 -3.58 -11.47 15.03
CA ASP A 34 -2.61 -12.43 15.58
C ASP A 34 -1.66 -11.81 16.60
N GLY A 35 -1.87 -10.53 16.93
CA GLY A 35 -1.03 -9.75 17.84
C GLY A 35 0.32 -9.36 17.21
N THR A 36 0.45 -9.41 15.89
CA THR A 36 1.66 -9.03 15.17
C THR A 36 1.47 -7.75 14.36
N ASN A 37 2.59 -7.12 13.99
CA ASN A 37 2.66 -5.97 13.11
C ASN A 37 3.65 -6.31 11.98
N ASP A 38 3.20 -7.08 10.97
CA ASP A 38 4.06 -7.59 9.87
C ASP A 38 4.77 -6.45 9.15
N GLY A 39 4.09 -5.31 9.00
CA GLY A 39 4.63 -4.13 8.37
C GLY A 39 5.63 -3.36 9.21
N ASP A 40 5.80 -3.64 10.50
CA ASP A 40 6.50 -2.75 11.44
C ASP A 40 6.00 -1.30 11.35
N TRP A 41 4.68 -1.14 11.17
CA TRP A 41 4.03 0.17 11.04
C TRP A 41 4.31 1.04 12.26
N ARG A 42 4.77 2.27 12.05
CA ARG A 42 5.07 3.28 13.08
C ARG A 42 4.33 4.58 12.80
N LEU A 43 4.02 5.35 13.84
CA LEU A 43 3.42 6.68 13.69
C LEU A 43 4.42 7.80 14.03
N THR A 44 5.03 8.42 13.00
CA THR A 44 5.96 9.60 12.99
C THR A 44 6.95 9.77 14.16
N THR A 45 7.13 8.75 15.00
CA THR A 45 7.88 8.76 16.25
C THR A 45 8.53 7.41 16.45
N SER A 46 9.55 7.39 17.30
CA SER A 46 10.29 6.17 17.64
C SER A 46 9.64 5.36 18.78
N THR A 47 8.44 5.72 19.24
CA THR A 47 7.73 4.91 20.25
C THR A 47 7.02 3.76 19.56
N GLU A 48 7.02 2.60 20.21
CA GLU A 48 6.28 1.44 19.73
C GLU A 48 4.77 1.71 19.79
N PRO A 49 4.02 1.43 18.72
CA PRO A 49 2.56 1.41 18.78
C PRO A 49 2.07 0.27 19.67
N VAL A 50 0.81 0.36 20.06
CA VAL A 50 0.11 -0.70 20.82
C VAL A 50 -0.86 -1.41 19.87
N ILE A 51 -0.90 -2.73 19.93
CA ILE A 51 -2.00 -3.49 19.31
C ILE A 51 -3.09 -3.62 20.36
N GLU A 52 -4.18 -2.90 20.17
CA GLU A 52 -5.38 -3.01 20.99
C GLU A 52 -6.17 -4.25 20.52
N PRO A 53 -6.61 -5.14 21.42
CA PRO A 53 -7.25 -6.40 21.02
C PRO A 53 -8.69 -6.23 20.52
N ASP A 54 -9.33 -5.09 20.81
CA ASP A 54 -10.72 -4.81 20.51
C ASP A 54 -10.91 -3.34 20.08
N GLY A 55 -11.95 -3.06 19.29
CA GLY A 55 -12.32 -1.70 18.87
C GLY A 55 -11.92 -1.32 17.44
N GLY A 56 -11.21 -2.21 16.75
CA GLY A 56 -10.90 -2.16 15.31
C GLY A 56 -12.12 -2.30 14.41
N ASN A 57 -11.89 -2.60 13.13
CA ASN A 57 -12.90 -2.69 12.09
C ASN A 57 -12.96 -4.07 11.38
N PRO A 58 -13.42 -5.14 12.05
CA PRO A 58 -13.62 -5.32 13.50
C PRO A 58 -12.33 -5.82 14.19
N GLY A 59 -12.36 -5.93 15.52
CA GLY A 59 -11.37 -6.71 16.28
C GLY A 59 -10.15 -5.90 16.69
N ALA A 60 -8.96 -6.46 16.48
CA ALA A 60 -7.70 -5.84 16.88
C ALA A 60 -7.29 -4.71 15.93
N TYR A 61 -6.52 -3.74 16.42
CA TYR A 61 -5.98 -2.68 15.58
C TYR A 61 -4.71 -2.08 16.18
N LEU A 62 -3.94 -1.37 15.36
CA LEU A 62 -2.74 -0.65 15.78
C LEU A 62 -3.10 0.76 16.25
N HIS A 63 -2.67 1.14 17.44
CA HIS A 63 -3.03 2.39 18.11
C HIS A 63 -1.79 3.15 18.57
N GLN A 64 -1.75 4.47 18.32
CA GLN A 64 -0.67 5.32 18.82
C GLN A 64 -1.08 6.79 18.90
N GLN A 65 -0.45 7.51 19.83
CA GLN A 65 -0.49 8.97 19.91
C GLN A 65 0.84 9.60 19.48
N VAL A 66 0.78 10.79 18.88
CA VAL A 66 1.97 11.53 18.43
C VAL A 66 1.76 13.04 18.54
N ASP A 67 2.81 13.78 18.92
CA ASP A 67 2.87 15.23 18.73
C ASP A 67 3.55 15.55 17.39
N ALA A 68 2.76 15.93 16.39
CA ALA A 68 3.24 16.24 15.05
C ALA A 68 2.33 17.23 14.31
N ALA A 69 2.92 18.03 13.41
CA ALA A 69 2.15 18.81 12.45
C ALA A 69 1.48 17.92 11.39
N ILE A 70 2.19 16.87 11.01
CA ILE A 70 1.84 15.92 9.96
C ILE A 70 2.10 14.51 10.51
N PRO A 71 1.09 13.85 11.09
CA PRO A 71 1.21 12.47 11.51
C PRO A 71 1.17 11.54 10.29
N THR A 72 2.00 10.52 10.29
CA THR A 72 2.23 9.58 9.20
C THR A 72 2.39 8.19 9.76
N TRP A 73 1.51 7.28 9.39
CA TRP A 73 1.76 5.85 9.58
C TRP A 73 2.71 5.37 8.50
N TYR A 74 3.88 4.83 8.84
CA TYR A 74 4.87 4.44 7.85
C TYR A 74 5.55 3.11 8.20
N VAL A 75 6.04 2.44 7.18
CA VAL A 75 7.01 1.35 7.32
C VAL A 75 8.42 1.95 7.22
N PRO A 76 9.25 1.84 8.27
CA PRO A 76 10.60 2.39 8.27
C PRO A 76 11.51 1.82 7.18
N LEU A 77 12.50 2.63 6.80
CA LEU A 77 13.66 2.14 6.03
C LEU A 77 14.38 1.07 6.86
N ASP A 78 15.00 0.09 6.18
CA ASP A 78 15.70 -1.05 6.79
C ASP A 78 14.81 -2.02 7.60
N THR A 79 13.48 -1.86 7.56
CA THR A 79 12.56 -2.88 8.08
C THR A 79 12.82 -4.21 7.38
N ALA A 80 12.85 -5.29 8.16
CA ALA A 80 13.00 -6.65 7.65
C ALA A 80 11.93 -6.96 6.58
N PRO A 81 12.13 -7.95 5.68
CA PRO A 81 11.17 -8.19 4.60
C PRO A 81 9.72 -8.37 5.10
N THR A 82 8.84 -7.44 4.68
CA THR A 82 7.41 -7.44 5.01
C THR A 82 6.56 -7.64 3.75
N HIS A 83 5.25 -7.80 3.93
CA HIS A 83 4.31 -7.78 2.81
C HIS A 83 4.11 -6.37 2.23
N PHE A 84 4.58 -5.31 2.87
CA PHE A 84 4.33 -3.93 2.41
C PHE A 84 5.49 -3.30 1.65
N LEU A 85 6.65 -3.94 1.59
CA LEU A 85 7.83 -3.40 0.89
C LEU A 85 8.27 -4.25 -0.32
N GLY A 86 9.32 -3.77 -0.99
CA GLY A 86 10.05 -4.43 -2.06
C GLY A 86 9.43 -4.24 -3.45
N ASN A 87 9.52 -5.28 -4.28
CA ASN A 87 9.24 -5.16 -5.71
C ASN A 87 7.74 -5.19 -6.05
N TYR A 88 7.10 -4.03 -6.01
CA TYR A 88 5.67 -3.84 -6.31
C TYR A 88 5.32 -4.21 -7.76
N ALA A 89 6.17 -3.85 -8.73
CA ALA A 89 5.97 -4.15 -10.14
C ALA A 89 5.92 -5.66 -10.42
N ARG A 90 6.87 -6.43 -9.86
CA ARG A 90 6.89 -7.90 -9.92
C ARG A 90 5.69 -8.50 -9.20
N ARG A 91 5.27 -7.88 -8.09
CA ARG A 91 4.07 -8.25 -7.32
C ARG A 91 2.77 -7.85 -8.00
N ARG A 92 2.84 -7.02 -9.05
CA ARG A 92 1.70 -6.46 -9.77
C ARG A 92 0.73 -5.72 -8.85
N ILE A 93 1.25 -5.00 -7.86
CA ILE A 93 0.43 -4.22 -6.94
C ILE A 93 -0.37 -3.18 -7.74
N ARG A 94 -1.69 -3.15 -7.54
CA ARG A 94 -2.60 -2.19 -8.17
C ARG A 94 -3.21 -1.24 -7.18
N ALA A 95 -3.35 -1.65 -5.92
CA ALA A 95 -3.92 -0.79 -4.90
C ALA A 95 -3.33 -1.08 -3.53
N MET A 96 -3.42 -0.05 -2.69
CA MET A 96 -3.22 -0.14 -1.25
C MET A 96 -4.40 0.52 -0.55
N SER A 97 -4.86 -0.06 0.55
CA SER A 97 -5.96 0.46 1.33
C SER A 97 -5.64 0.42 2.82
N PHE A 98 -6.23 1.35 3.56
CA PHE A 98 -6.02 1.50 4.99
C PHE A 98 -7.37 1.80 5.64
N ASP A 99 -7.70 1.11 6.73
CA ASP A 99 -8.76 1.57 7.61
C ASP A 99 -8.12 2.45 8.68
N LEU A 100 -8.61 3.69 8.81
CA LEU A 100 -8.07 4.68 9.74
C LEU A 100 -9.21 5.22 10.61
N ASN A 101 -8.93 5.36 11.90
CA ASN A 101 -9.76 6.09 12.85
C ASN A 101 -8.97 7.26 13.42
N ILE A 102 -9.58 8.45 13.42
CA ILE A 102 -9.00 9.66 13.99
C ILE A 102 -9.77 9.97 15.27
N TYR A 103 -9.25 9.53 16.42
CA TYR A 103 -9.88 9.76 17.71
C TYR A 103 -9.75 11.23 18.15
N SER A 104 -8.59 11.82 17.89
CA SER A 104 -8.36 13.26 18.08
C SER A 104 -7.24 13.78 17.18
N GLY A 105 -7.28 15.07 16.88
CA GLY A 105 -6.35 15.72 15.94
C GLY A 105 -6.70 17.19 15.70
N SER A 106 -6.09 17.79 14.69
CA SER A 106 -6.35 19.17 14.27
C SER A 106 -7.10 19.24 12.94
N GLU A 107 -8.35 19.70 12.98
CA GLU A 107 -9.16 20.00 11.79
C GLU A 107 -8.79 21.37 11.21
N VAL A 108 -8.14 21.36 10.06
CA VAL A 108 -7.68 22.55 9.35
C VAL A 108 -7.89 22.36 7.85
N PRO A 109 -8.10 23.44 7.07
CA PRO A 109 -8.24 23.34 5.62
C PRO A 109 -7.06 22.64 4.95
N ASP A 110 -7.32 22.09 3.76
CA ASP A 110 -6.35 21.48 2.85
C ASP A 110 -5.61 20.26 3.42
N ARG A 111 -6.08 19.69 4.54
CA ARG A 111 -5.53 18.45 5.10
C ARG A 111 -6.11 17.25 4.37
N ASN A 112 -5.25 16.44 3.77
CA ASN A 112 -5.63 15.24 3.03
C ASN A 112 -5.06 13.98 3.68
N VAL A 113 -5.59 12.83 3.29
CA VAL A 113 -4.91 11.53 3.46
C VAL A 113 -4.09 11.28 2.19
N THR A 114 -2.78 11.27 2.33
CA THR A 114 -1.82 11.12 1.23
C THR A 114 -1.08 9.79 1.39
N LEU A 115 -0.87 9.10 0.27
CA LEU A 115 -0.02 7.91 0.22
C LEU A 115 1.34 8.32 -0.35
N ASP A 116 2.41 7.93 0.33
CA ASP A 116 3.80 8.18 -0.04
C ASP A 116 4.52 6.83 -0.20
N VAL A 117 5.37 6.72 -1.21
CA VAL A 117 6.26 5.57 -1.44
C VAL A 117 7.61 6.05 -1.89
N GLU A 118 8.67 5.47 -1.33
CA GLU A 118 10.02 5.94 -1.60
C GLU A 118 11.02 4.79 -1.77
N THR A 119 12.11 5.12 -2.44
CA THR A 119 13.29 4.28 -2.56
C THR A 119 14.53 5.15 -2.51
N THR A 120 15.56 4.64 -1.85
CA THR A 120 16.94 5.12 -1.88
C THR A 120 17.80 4.33 -2.87
N PHE A 121 17.21 3.32 -3.54
CA PHE A 121 17.92 2.32 -4.34
C PHE A 121 19.00 1.56 -3.55
N GLY A 122 18.73 1.28 -2.27
CA GLY A 122 19.65 0.58 -1.37
C GLY A 122 20.84 1.41 -0.90
N THR A 123 20.84 2.73 -1.13
CA THR A 123 21.91 3.61 -0.64
C THR A 123 21.71 4.06 0.81
N GLY A 124 20.48 4.01 1.29
CA GLY A 124 20.07 4.61 2.56
C GLY A 124 19.98 6.14 2.53
N ASP A 125 20.20 6.76 1.37
CA ASP A 125 20.19 8.22 1.20
C ASP A 125 19.06 8.63 0.25
N PHE A 126 17.99 9.19 0.83
CA PHE A 126 16.83 9.68 0.08
C PHE A 126 17.18 10.75 -0.95
N THR A 127 18.29 11.49 -0.80
CA THR A 127 18.70 12.49 -1.81
C THR A 127 19.16 11.86 -3.14
N GLN A 128 19.48 10.57 -3.10
CA GLN A 128 19.85 9.75 -4.27
C GLN A 128 18.67 8.91 -4.79
N GLY A 129 17.53 9.01 -4.11
CA GLY A 129 16.34 8.20 -4.33
C GLY A 129 15.30 8.81 -5.26
N VAL A 130 14.13 8.19 -5.22
CA VAL A 130 12.88 8.66 -5.85
C VAL A 130 11.77 8.54 -4.82
N ASP A 131 11.01 9.61 -4.67
CA ASP A 131 9.75 9.64 -3.93
C ASP A 131 8.58 9.77 -4.90
N ALA A 132 7.45 9.20 -4.53
CA ALA A 132 6.20 9.48 -5.20
C ALA A 132 5.06 9.55 -4.19
N TYR A 133 4.14 10.49 -4.43
CA TYR A 133 2.98 10.66 -3.57
C TYR A 133 1.68 10.79 -4.38
N TYR A 134 0.58 10.45 -3.72
CA TYR A 134 -0.79 10.62 -4.21
C TYR A 134 -1.64 11.29 -3.13
N VAL A 135 -2.07 12.52 -3.40
CA VAL A 135 -2.98 13.25 -2.50
C VAL A 135 -4.39 12.70 -2.66
N GLY A 136 -4.91 12.09 -1.60
CA GLY A 136 -6.22 11.46 -1.57
C GLY A 136 -7.30 12.33 -0.96
N THR A 137 -8.16 11.69 -0.16
CA THR A 137 -9.36 12.28 0.43
C THR A 137 -9.04 13.48 1.32
N ASP A 138 -9.81 14.57 1.17
CA ASP A 138 -9.80 15.69 2.10
C ASP A 138 -10.41 15.28 3.45
N ILE A 139 -9.66 15.53 4.53
CA ILE A 139 -10.05 15.32 5.93
C ILE A 139 -9.91 16.61 6.73
N SER A 140 -10.12 17.76 6.09
CA SER A 140 -10.22 19.07 6.75
C SER A 140 -11.29 19.07 7.85
N ARG A 141 -12.26 18.16 7.74
CA ARG A 141 -13.16 17.72 8.79
C ARG A 141 -13.05 16.22 8.96
N PHE A 142 -12.92 15.76 10.20
CA PHE A 142 -12.73 14.35 10.47
C PHE A 142 -14.04 13.60 10.30
N PRO A 143 -14.03 12.48 9.57
CA PRO A 143 -15.14 11.56 9.56
C PRO A 143 -15.28 10.88 10.92
N SER A 144 -16.50 10.46 11.26
CA SER A 144 -16.74 9.72 12.51
C SER A 144 -16.36 8.25 12.34
N GLY A 145 -15.51 7.75 13.24
CA GLY A 145 -15.13 6.33 13.32
C GLY A 145 -14.27 5.86 12.14
N TRP A 146 -14.15 4.54 12.00
CA TRP A 146 -13.33 3.89 10.98
C TRP A 146 -13.74 4.25 9.56
N GLN A 147 -12.78 4.70 8.76
CA GLN A 147 -12.94 4.94 7.32
C GLN A 147 -11.88 4.19 6.53
N THR A 148 -12.27 3.65 5.38
CA THR A 148 -11.33 3.03 4.43
C THR A 148 -10.86 4.05 3.39
N TYR A 149 -9.54 4.25 3.30
CA TYR A 149 -8.88 5.04 2.27
C TYR A 149 -8.20 4.09 1.29
N THR A 150 -8.38 4.29 -0.02
CA THR A 150 -7.83 3.40 -1.05
C THR A 150 -7.15 4.20 -2.14
N PHE A 151 -5.93 3.79 -2.48
CA PHE A 151 -5.07 4.43 -3.46
C PHE A 151 -4.79 3.46 -4.60
N ARG A 152 -4.99 3.92 -5.84
CA ARG A 152 -4.55 3.18 -7.02
C ARG A 152 -3.07 3.44 -7.25
N ILE A 153 -2.29 2.37 -7.30
CA ILE A 153 -0.85 2.41 -7.52
C ILE A 153 -0.53 2.05 -8.96
N ASP A 154 -1.12 0.97 -9.51
CA ASP A 154 -0.77 0.45 -10.84
C ASP A 154 0.75 0.31 -11.07
N ALA A 155 1.43 -0.39 -10.16
CA ALA A 155 2.90 -0.46 -10.07
C ALA A 155 3.62 -1.01 -11.32
N ALA A 156 2.91 -1.76 -12.17
CA ALA A 156 3.45 -2.28 -13.42
C ALA A 156 3.27 -1.32 -14.62
N SER A 157 2.71 -0.13 -14.40
CA SER A 157 2.51 0.88 -15.44
C SER A 157 3.85 1.34 -16.03
N PRO A 158 3.95 1.45 -17.37
CA PRO A 158 5.14 2.00 -18.01
C PRO A 158 5.24 3.53 -17.93
N VAL A 159 4.17 4.20 -17.48
CA VAL A 159 4.09 5.66 -17.31
C VAL A 159 3.62 6.00 -15.90
N ILE A 160 3.95 7.20 -15.42
CA ILE A 160 3.43 7.70 -14.14
C ILE A 160 1.90 7.69 -14.19
N PRO A 161 1.21 6.94 -13.31
CA PRO A 161 -0.24 6.86 -13.33
C PRO A 161 -0.88 8.22 -12.96
N PRO A 162 -2.06 8.55 -13.49
CA PRO A 162 -2.75 9.80 -13.18
C PRO A 162 -2.93 10.02 -11.67
N GLY A 163 -2.62 11.23 -11.20
CA GLY A 163 -2.74 11.63 -9.80
C GLY A 163 -1.47 11.42 -8.96
N TRP A 164 -0.51 10.64 -9.45
CA TRP A 164 0.81 10.54 -8.82
C TRP A 164 1.69 11.72 -9.20
N VAL A 165 2.38 12.25 -8.20
CA VAL A 165 3.52 13.14 -8.37
C VAL A 165 4.77 12.33 -8.05
N VAL A 166 5.77 12.41 -8.91
CA VAL A 166 7.06 11.72 -8.72
C VAL A 166 8.15 12.77 -8.67
N THR A 167 9.01 12.69 -7.67
CA THR A 167 10.15 13.59 -7.48
C THR A 167 11.41 12.76 -7.28
N ARG A 168 12.53 13.26 -7.77
CA ARG A 168 13.84 12.69 -7.45
C ARG A 168 14.33 13.31 -6.16
N GLY A 169 15.11 12.57 -5.37
CA GLY A 169 15.68 13.05 -4.11
C GLY A 169 16.47 14.36 -4.18
N ASN A 170 16.88 14.79 -5.38
CA ASN A 170 17.50 16.09 -5.63
C ASN A 170 16.51 17.25 -5.90
N GLY A 171 15.21 17.02 -5.69
CA GLY A 171 14.13 18.00 -5.85
C GLY A 171 13.68 18.26 -7.29
N ARG A 172 14.20 17.51 -8.28
CA ARG A 172 13.73 17.63 -9.67
C ARG A 172 12.51 16.76 -9.91
N PRO A 173 11.61 17.14 -10.83
CA PRO A 173 10.52 16.28 -11.27
C PRO A 173 11.04 14.93 -11.76
N GLY A 174 10.37 13.86 -11.35
CA GLY A 174 10.60 12.51 -11.83
C GLY A 174 10.08 12.27 -13.24
N THR A 175 10.37 11.08 -13.75
CA THR A 175 10.01 10.61 -15.09
C THR A 175 9.34 9.24 -15.01
N ASP A 176 8.76 8.79 -16.11
CA ASP A 176 8.23 7.42 -16.25
C ASP A 176 9.27 6.33 -15.93
N ALA A 177 10.55 6.60 -16.21
CA ALA A 177 11.63 5.68 -15.87
C ALA A 177 11.90 5.65 -14.36
N ASP A 178 11.78 6.79 -13.67
CA ASP A 178 11.95 6.89 -12.22
C ASP A 178 10.81 6.16 -11.49
N TRP A 179 9.57 6.31 -11.97
CA TRP A 179 8.43 5.52 -11.48
C TRP A 179 8.67 4.02 -11.60
N GLN A 180 9.10 3.55 -12.78
CA GLN A 180 9.41 2.14 -12.99
C GLN A 180 10.56 1.64 -12.10
N ALA A 181 11.52 2.51 -11.77
CA ALA A 181 12.61 2.17 -10.86
C ALA A 181 12.10 2.06 -9.42
N LEU A 182 11.37 3.06 -8.94
CA LEU A 182 10.72 3.05 -7.62
C LEU A 182 9.84 1.81 -7.41
N MET A 183 8.97 1.49 -8.37
CA MET A 183 8.08 0.34 -8.26
C MET A 183 8.79 -1.02 -8.26
N ARG A 184 10.08 -1.08 -8.65
CA ARG A 184 10.87 -2.33 -8.56
C ARG A 184 11.47 -2.54 -7.18
N ASP A 185 11.52 -1.50 -6.35
CA ASP A 185 12.14 -1.54 -5.04
C ASP A 185 11.60 -0.44 -4.12
N VAL A 186 10.41 -0.66 -3.57
CA VAL A 186 9.83 0.24 -2.57
C VAL A 186 10.46 -0.06 -1.22
N GLU A 187 11.20 0.90 -0.67
CA GLU A 187 11.92 0.75 0.60
C GLU A 187 11.16 1.37 1.78
N THR A 188 10.28 2.35 1.52
CA THR A 188 9.34 2.89 2.50
C THR A 188 7.97 3.12 1.88
N VAL A 189 6.94 3.07 2.73
CA VAL A 189 5.57 3.46 2.40
C VAL A 189 4.95 4.19 3.58
N GLY A 190 4.22 5.26 3.32
CA GLY A 190 3.62 6.13 4.33
C GLY A 190 2.17 6.50 4.00
N LEU A 191 1.33 6.59 5.03
CA LEU A 191 0.01 7.19 4.99
C LEU A 191 0.05 8.48 5.81
N GLU A 192 0.25 9.59 5.12
CA GLU A 192 0.37 10.94 5.68
C GLU A 192 -1.01 11.57 5.87
N LEU A 193 -1.28 12.18 7.03
CA LEU A 193 -2.43 13.09 7.22
C LEU A 193 -2.01 14.52 6.90
N GLY A 194 -1.65 14.77 5.65
CA GLY A 194 -1.17 16.05 5.17
C GLY A 194 -1.15 16.12 3.65
N THR A 195 -0.75 17.29 3.17
CA THR A 195 -0.59 17.59 1.74
C THR A 195 0.84 18.07 1.57
N PRO A 196 1.68 17.39 0.78
CA PRO A 196 3.07 17.78 0.58
C PRO A 196 3.21 19.25 0.18
N GLY A 197 4.12 19.97 0.85
CA GLY A 197 4.37 21.39 0.62
C GLY A 197 3.46 22.35 1.38
N TYR A 198 2.48 21.86 2.14
CA TYR A 198 1.62 22.68 3.00
C TYR A 198 2.13 22.73 4.43
N PHE A 199 1.88 23.85 5.13
CA PHE A 199 2.24 24.02 6.54
C PHE A 199 1.03 23.78 7.44
N TYR A 200 1.20 22.97 8.48
CA TYR A 200 0.18 22.68 9.47
C TYR A 200 0.64 23.00 10.89
N PRO A 201 -0.28 23.37 11.80
CA PRO A 201 0.05 23.51 13.22
C PRO A 201 0.36 22.15 13.84
N PHE A 202 1.30 22.12 14.78
CA PHE A 202 1.55 20.95 15.63
C PHE A 202 0.33 20.67 16.52
N TRP A 203 0.07 19.39 16.74
CA TRP A 203 -1.00 18.92 17.60
C TRP A 203 -0.71 17.51 18.13
N ILE A 204 -1.35 17.14 19.23
CA ILE A 204 -1.35 15.77 19.72
C ILE A 204 -2.45 14.99 18.98
N TRP A 205 -2.03 14.03 18.17
CA TRP A 205 -2.90 13.13 17.43
C TRP A 205 -3.10 11.83 18.19
N ASP A 206 -4.28 11.26 18.03
CA ASP A 206 -4.65 9.95 18.54
C ASP A 206 -5.30 9.15 17.40
N LEU A 207 -4.60 8.13 16.90
CA LEU A 207 -4.90 7.46 15.64
C LEU A 207 -4.95 5.94 15.81
N GLY A 208 -5.94 5.32 15.19
CA GLY A 208 -6.02 3.88 14.97
C GLY A 208 -5.78 3.53 13.50
N LEU A 209 -4.98 2.51 13.24
CA LEU A 209 -4.73 1.92 11.93
C LEU A 209 -5.16 0.44 11.94
N ASP A 210 -5.93 0.04 10.94
CA ASP A 210 -6.41 -1.33 10.82
C ASP A 210 -6.49 -1.76 9.34
N ASN A 211 -6.58 -3.06 9.11
CA ASN A 211 -6.82 -3.71 7.84
C ASN A 211 -6.00 -3.13 6.68
N VAL A 212 -4.68 -3.04 6.85
CA VAL A 212 -3.81 -2.50 5.81
C VAL A 212 -3.71 -3.50 4.67
N ARG A 213 -4.26 -3.17 3.51
CA ARG A 213 -4.39 -4.08 2.37
C ARG A 213 -3.43 -3.69 1.27
N ILE A 214 -2.73 -4.65 0.69
CA ILE A 214 -1.89 -4.47 -0.49
C ILE A 214 -2.08 -5.62 -1.47
N GLY A 215 -2.39 -5.33 -2.72
CA GLY A 215 -2.69 -6.39 -3.68
C GLY A 215 -2.80 -5.94 -5.13
N PRO A 216 -2.95 -6.92 -6.05
CA PRO A 216 -3.23 -6.67 -7.45
C PRO A 216 -4.69 -6.27 -7.73
#